data_AF-A0A1G8JI45-F1
#
_entry.id   AF-A0A1G8JI45-F1
#
_cell.length_a   1.000
_cell.length_b   1.000
_cell.length_c   1.000
_cell.angle_alpha   90.00
_cell.angle_beta   90.00
_cell.angle_gamma   90.00
#
_symmetry.space_group_name_H-M   'P 1'
#
loop_
_entity.id
_entity.type
_entity.pdbx_description
1 polymer ?
#
loop_
_entity_poly.entity_id
_entity_poly.type
_entity_poly.pdbx_seq_one_letter_code
_entity_poly.pdbx_strand_id
1 'polypeptide(L)'
;MRAKTAVWCAVCLCVVSACSAGSTEAPQQEQTNESAEVEPVGGDTPQTDEQAERQEENTDENSALAPPPALNEEGVLVHPGDVKALVNREYLLPADYTPEDLVVPDVAFPFEENHPKKQIREVAAAPLEELFAKAAEEGLSLYAVSGFRSYERQEAIFAANVREDGEAAANQYSAKPGQSEHQSGLAMDVSSPSNDLALTDAFGETPEGKWLKTNAYRFGFIIRYPEGKTDITGYQYEPWHLRYVGKEAAQVIHEEEITLEEYYGVGG
;
A
#
# COMPACT_ATOMS: atom_id res chain seq x y z
N MET A 1 44.16 34.04 8.90
CA MET A 1 44.88 34.16 10.19
C MET A 1 44.07 35.00 11.17
N ARG A 2 43.42 34.37 12.14
CA ARG A 2 43.42 34.76 13.57
C ARG A 2 42.58 33.75 14.32
N ALA A 3 43.29 32.81 14.95
CA ALA A 3 42.78 31.84 15.89
C ALA A 3 42.40 32.51 17.21
N LYS A 4 41.42 31.94 17.91
CA LYS A 4 41.29 32.01 19.37
C LYS A 4 40.95 30.61 19.90
N THR A 5 42.00 29.97 20.39
CA THR A 5 42.12 29.12 21.60
C THR A 5 41.10 29.44 22.70
N ALA A 6 40.69 28.57 23.65
CA ALA A 6 41.13 27.27 24.17
C ALA A 6 40.03 26.73 25.17
N VAL A 7 39.77 25.41 25.31
CA VAL A 7 40.17 24.48 26.43
C VAL A 7 39.46 24.76 27.78
N TRP A 8 38.98 23.87 28.66
CA TRP A 8 38.74 22.40 28.84
C TRP A 8 37.90 22.25 30.14
N CYS A 9 37.21 21.11 30.35
CA CYS A 9 37.12 20.29 31.61
C CYS A 9 35.90 19.35 31.51
N ALA A 10 36.04 18.03 31.37
CA ALA A 10 36.44 17.00 32.36
C ALA A 10 35.26 16.43 33.18
N VAL A 11 34.77 15.27 32.71
CA VAL A 11 34.41 14.01 33.39
C VAL A 11 33.81 14.05 34.80
N CYS A 12 32.66 13.38 34.96
CA CYS A 12 32.36 12.57 36.15
C CYS A 12 31.52 11.33 35.78
N LEU A 13 32.22 10.20 35.68
CA LEU A 13 31.67 8.85 35.77
C LEU A 13 31.49 8.52 37.27
N CYS A 14 30.34 7.96 37.65
CA CYS A 14 30.21 7.24 38.92
C CYS A 14 29.48 5.92 38.65
N VAL A 15 30.22 4.83 38.74
CA VAL A 15 29.75 3.46 38.97
C VAL A 15 30.16 3.13 40.40
N VAL A 16 29.36 2.31 41.10
CA VAL A 16 29.78 1.11 41.88
C VAL A 16 28.77 0.78 43.01
N SER A 17 28.23 -0.45 42.91
CA SER A 17 27.85 -1.45 43.94
C SER A 17 26.86 -1.12 45.06
N ALA A 18 26.20 -2.06 45.75
CA ALA A 18 25.82 -3.49 45.64
C ALA A 18 25.24 -3.87 47.05
N CYS A 19 24.75 -5.11 47.20
CA CYS A 19 24.29 -5.81 48.43
C CYS A 19 22.76 -5.85 48.57
N SER A 20 22.06 -6.96 48.89
CA SER A 20 22.38 -8.37 49.21
C SER A 20 21.05 -9.14 49.06
N ALA A 21 20.98 -10.30 48.40
CA ALA A 21 21.23 -11.68 48.87
C ALA A 21 20.16 -12.29 49.81
N GLY A 22 19.59 -13.41 49.37
CA GLY A 22 18.97 -14.49 50.17
C GLY A 22 17.44 -14.62 50.00
N SER A 23 16.81 -15.78 49.85
CA SER A 23 17.23 -17.19 49.75
C SER A 23 16.04 -18.02 49.25
N THR A 24 16.33 -19.08 48.48
CA THR A 24 15.69 -20.42 48.39
C THR A 24 14.24 -20.64 48.89
N GLU A 25 13.38 -21.21 48.05
CA GLU A 25 12.85 -22.60 48.20
C GLU A 25 11.78 -22.93 47.13
N ALA A 26 12.02 -24.03 46.41
CA ALA A 26 11.03 -24.96 45.84
C ALA A 26 11.46 -26.34 46.39
N PRO A 27 10.63 -27.41 46.48
CA PRO A 27 9.50 -27.74 45.60
C PRO A 27 8.29 -28.41 46.31
N GLN A 28 7.21 -28.71 45.57
CA GLN A 28 6.61 -30.07 45.55
C GLN A 28 5.46 -30.18 44.54
N GLN A 29 5.54 -31.25 43.74
CA GLN A 29 4.46 -31.83 42.96
C GLN A 29 3.55 -32.65 43.87
N GLU A 30 2.27 -32.71 43.54
CA GLU A 30 1.43 -33.83 43.95
C GLU A 30 0.65 -34.35 42.72
N GLN A 31 0.89 -35.62 42.41
CA GLN A 31 0.09 -36.44 41.51
C GLN A 31 -1.07 -37.02 42.32
N THR A 32 -2.25 -37.13 41.73
CA THR A 32 -3.05 -38.36 41.86
C THR A 32 -3.67 -38.70 40.52
N ASN A 33 -3.30 -39.88 40.06
CA ASN A 33 -3.82 -40.63 38.93
C ASN A 33 -4.97 -41.52 39.46
N GLU A 34 -6.09 -41.62 38.77
CA GLU A 34 -6.93 -42.82 38.87
C GLU A 34 -7.52 -43.16 37.50
N SER A 35 -7.28 -44.41 37.12
CA SER A 35 -7.53 -45.04 35.83
C SER A 35 -8.78 -45.91 35.89
N ALA A 36 -9.50 -46.07 34.77
CA ALA A 36 -9.98 -47.38 34.25
C ALA A 36 -10.95 -47.19 33.05
N GLU A 37 -10.42 -47.35 31.84
CA GLU A 37 -10.71 -48.43 30.85
C GLU A 37 -11.89 -49.41 31.16
N VAL A 38 -12.70 -49.99 30.25
CA VAL A 38 -12.78 -49.99 28.76
C VAL A 38 -14.00 -50.86 28.30
N GLU A 39 -14.61 -50.50 27.14
CA GLU A 39 -15.23 -51.36 26.07
C GLU A 39 -16.66 -52.01 26.25
N PRO A 40 -17.32 -52.55 25.17
CA PRO A 40 -18.10 -51.83 24.15
C PRO A 40 -19.39 -52.60 23.73
N VAL A 41 -19.86 -52.43 22.47
CA VAL A 41 -20.95 -53.14 21.71
C VAL A 41 -22.30 -52.39 21.72
N GLY A 42 -23.00 -52.12 20.61
CA GLY A 42 -22.83 -52.38 19.18
C GLY A 42 -24.14 -52.06 18.43
N GLY A 43 -24.02 -51.62 17.17
CA GLY A 43 -24.99 -51.70 16.04
C GLY A 43 -26.42 -51.14 16.18
N ASP A 44 -26.80 -50.17 15.33
CA ASP A 44 -27.54 -50.44 14.07
C ASP A 44 -27.76 -49.15 13.27
N THR A 45 -27.71 -49.24 11.94
CA THR A 45 -27.96 -48.14 10.98
C THR A 45 -29.41 -48.24 10.50
N PRO A 46 -30.02 -47.15 10.01
CA PRO A 46 -30.32 -47.15 8.57
C PRO A 46 -30.02 -45.83 7.85
N GLN A 47 -29.59 -46.00 6.60
CA GLN A 47 -29.39 -44.99 5.56
C GLN A 47 -30.65 -44.17 5.28
N THR A 48 -30.44 -42.88 4.98
CA THR A 48 -31.24 -42.19 3.96
C THR A 48 -30.29 -41.32 3.14
N ASP A 49 -30.28 -41.59 1.84
CA ASP A 49 -29.55 -40.88 0.80
C ASP A 49 -30.16 -39.49 0.60
N GLU A 50 -29.35 -38.44 0.71
CA GLU A 50 -29.61 -37.15 0.08
C GLU A 50 -28.31 -36.64 -0.55
N GLN A 51 -28.20 -36.90 -1.85
CA GLN A 51 -27.23 -36.27 -2.74
C GLN A 51 -27.56 -34.78 -2.84
N ALA A 52 -26.84 -33.96 -2.09
CA ALA A 52 -26.67 -32.56 -2.41
C ALA A 52 -25.36 -32.43 -3.19
N GLU A 53 -25.49 -32.21 -4.50
CA GLU A 53 -24.39 -31.86 -5.40
C GLU A 53 -23.64 -30.64 -4.86
N ARG A 54 -22.50 -30.86 -4.21
CA ARG A 54 -21.48 -29.83 -4.05
C ARG A 54 -20.71 -29.81 -5.36
N GLN A 55 -20.92 -28.76 -6.15
CA GLN A 55 -19.95 -28.35 -7.14
C GLN A 55 -18.66 -28.00 -6.38
N GLU A 56 -17.69 -28.91 -6.42
CA GLU A 56 -16.32 -28.60 -6.08
C GLU A 56 -15.83 -27.60 -7.12
N GLU A 57 -15.74 -26.35 -6.69
CA GLU A 57 -15.03 -25.30 -7.38
C GLU A 57 -13.56 -25.74 -7.43
N ASN A 58 -13.16 -26.24 -8.60
CA ASN A 58 -11.83 -26.69 -8.89
C ASN A 58 -10.95 -25.45 -9.06
N THR A 59 -10.57 -24.81 -7.95
CA THR A 59 -9.54 -23.78 -7.96
C THR A 59 -8.21 -24.49 -8.16
N ASP A 60 -7.61 -24.32 -9.33
CA ASP A 60 -6.19 -24.60 -9.56
C ASP A 60 -5.39 -23.90 -8.45
N GLU A 61 -4.97 -24.65 -7.43
CA GLU A 61 -4.15 -24.18 -6.29
C GLU A 61 -2.71 -23.80 -6.71
N ASN A 62 -2.48 -23.49 -7.98
CA ASN A 62 -1.17 -23.15 -8.52
C ASN A 62 -1.16 -21.91 -9.42
N SER A 63 -2.22 -21.08 -9.38
CA SER A 63 -2.17 -19.71 -9.91
C SER A 63 -2.14 -18.72 -8.75
N ALA A 64 -0.98 -18.11 -8.49
CA ALA A 64 -0.78 -17.09 -7.45
C ALA A 64 -1.49 -15.75 -7.74
N LEU A 65 -2.36 -15.71 -8.75
CA LEU A 65 -3.02 -14.50 -9.25
C LEU A 65 -4.46 -14.42 -8.72
N ALA A 66 -4.82 -13.27 -8.15
CA ALA A 66 -6.17 -13.02 -7.66
C ALA A 66 -7.15 -12.87 -8.85
N PRO A 67 -8.44 -13.20 -8.68
CA PRO A 67 -9.43 -12.91 -9.72
C PRO A 67 -9.60 -11.40 -9.91
N PRO A 68 -9.81 -10.91 -11.13
CA PRO A 68 -9.98 -9.48 -11.39
C PRO A 68 -11.22 -8.92 -10.68
N PRO A 69 -11.21 -7.62 -10.32
CA PRO A 69 -12.36 -6.97 -9.71
C PRO A 69 -13.62 -7.02 -10.60
N ALA A 70 -14.78 -7.19 -9.98
CA ALA A 70 -16.06 -7.24 -10.70
C ALA A 70 -16.44 -5.88 -11.30
N LEU A 71 -16.88 -5.90 -12.56
CA LEU A 71 -17.36 -4.74 -13.32
C LEU A 71 -18.85 -4.89 -13.67
N ASN A 72 -19.53 -3.76 -13.88
CA ASN A 72 -20.83 -3.73 -14.55
C ASN A 72 -20.69 -3.73 -16.09
N GLU A 73 -21.80 -3.64 -16.82
CA GLU A 73 -21.81 -3.67 -18.30
C GLU A 73 -21.06 -2.48 -18.94
N GLU A 74 -20.85 -1.40 -18.20
CA GLU A 74 -20.14 -0.20 -18.63
C GLU A 74 -18.66 -0.14 -18.20
N GLY A 75 -18.12 -1.21 -17.61
CA GLY A 75 -16.73 -1.27 -17.14
C GLY A 75 -16.49 -0.52 -15.81
N VAL A 76 -17.55 -0.23 -15.05
CA VAL A 76 -17.48 0.42 -13.75
C VAL A 76 -17.39 -0.61 -12.64
N LEU A 77 -16.47 -0.40 -11.70
CA LEU A 77 -16.26 -1.24 -10.53
C LEU A 77 -17.53 -1.35 -9.68
N VAL A 78 -17.94 -2.60 -9.40
CA VAL A 78 -19.06 -2.89 -8.50
C VAL A 78 -18.72 -2.58 -7.04
N HIS A 79 -17.44 -2.72 -6.68
CA HIS A 79 -16.92 -2.46 -5.33
C HIS A 79 -15.79 -1.43 -5.36
N PRO A 80 -16.09 -0.13 -5.61
CA PRO A 80 -15.08 0.91 -5.77
C PRO A 80 -14.28 1.20 -4.48
N GLY A 81 -14.80 0.78 -3.33
CA GLY A 81 -14.15 0.90 -2.02
C GLY A 81 -13.20 -0.22 -1.64
N ASP A 82 -13.03 -1.26 -2.48
CA ASP A 82 -12.04 -2.30 -2.20
C ASP A 82 -10.62 -1.71 -2.23
N VAL A 83 -9.83 -2.00 -1.20
CA VAL A 83 -8.43 -1.60 -1.10
C VAL A 83 -7.62 -2.06 -2.32
N LYS A 84 -7.99 -3.21 -2.90
CA LYS A 84 -7.29 -3.77 -4.05
C LYS A 84 -7.98 -3.46 -5.39
N ALA A 85 -8.97 -2.56 -5.43
CA ALA A 85 -9.65 -2.20 -6.67
C ALA A 85 -8.65 -1.82 -7.78
N LEU A 86 -8.72 -2.49 -8.93
CA LEU A 86 -7.95 -2.11 -10.11
C LEU A 86 -8.65 -0.91 -10.75
N VAL A 87 -7.97 0.22 -10.88
CA VAL A 87 -8.49 1.42 -11.55
C VAL A 87 -7.52 1.77 -12.66
N ASN A 88 -7.99 1.76 -13.90
CA ASN A 88 -7.21 2.08 -15.09
C ASN A 88 -8.13 2.49 -16.25
N ARG A 89 -7.71 2.30 -17.50
CA ARG A 89 -8.49 2.67 -18.69
C ARG A 89 -9.73 1.79 -18.93
N GLU A 90 -9.72 0.57 -18.41
CA GLU A 90 -10.78 -0.43 -18.56
C GLU A 90 -11.64 -0.58 -17.29
N TYR A 91 -11.04 -0.42 -16.11
CA TYR A 91 -11.70 -0.55 -14.82
C TYR A 91 -11.96 0.84 -14.22
N LEU A 92 -13.21 1.30 -14.32
CA LEU A 92 -13.61 2.66 -13.97
C LEU A 92 -14.14 2.76 -12.54
N LEU A 93 -13.84 3.86 -11.86
CA LEU A 93 -14.58 4.28 -10.68
C LEU A 93 -15.90 4.97 -11.08
N PRO A 94 -16.99 4.78 -10.32
CA PRO A 94 -18.23 5.53 -10.53
C PRO A 94 -18.01 7.03 -10.46
N ALA A 95 -18.78 7.80 -11.22
CA ALA A 95 -18.64 9.26 -11.25
C ALA A 95 -18.95 9.92 -9.89
N ASP A 96 -19.87 9.33 -9.12
CA ASP A 96 -20.29 9.79 -7.80
C ASP A 96 -19.49 9.17 -6.64
N TYR A 97 -18.51 8.30 -6.93
CA TYR A 97 -17.72 7.66 -5.88
C TYR A 97 -16.74 8.64 -5.25
N THR A 98 -16.89 8.83 -3.94
CA THR A 98 -15.95 9.53 -3.05
C THR A 98 -15.79 8.68 -1.79
N PRO A 99 -14.56 8.33 -1.37
CA PRO A 99 -14.37 7.57 -0.13
C PRO A 99 -14.86 8.37 1.09
N GLU A 100 -15.53 7.69 2.01
CA GLU A 100 -16.09 8.30 3.24
C GLU A 100 -15.03 8.47 4.35
N ASP A 101 -13.90 7.78 4.23
CA ASP A 101 -12.83 7.63 5.22
C ASP A 101 -11.56 8.44 4.87
N LEU A 102 -11.73 9.59 4.20
CA LEU A 102 -10.61 10.46 3.82
C LEU A 102 -10.05 11.25 5.00
N VAL A 103 -8.75 11.09 5.25
CA VAL A 103 -7.99 11.76 6.31
C VAL A 103 -6.73 12.41 5.75
N VAL A 104 -6.18 13.41 6.45
CA VAL A 104 -4.86 13.98 6.13
C VAL A 104 -3.81 13.18 6.94
N PRO A 105 -2.89 12.45 6.30
CA PRO A 105 -1.83 11.73 6.99
C PRO A 105 -0.82 12.71 7.61
N ASP A 106 -0.23 12.31 8.73
CA ASP A 106 0.80 13.08 9.45
C ASP A 106 2.18 12.94 8.78
N VAL A 107 2.29 13.49 7.57
CA VAL A 107 3.51 13.49 6.74
C VAL A 107 3.82 14.89 6.22
N ALA A 108 5.06 15.10 5.78
CA ALA A 108 5.46 16.39 5.22
C ALA A 108 4.79 16.66 3.86
N PHE A 109 4.30 17.87 3.66
CA PHE A 109 3.79 18.39 2.39
C PHE A 109 4.55 19.65 2.00
N PRO A 110 4.75 19.95 0.70
CA PRO A 110 5.44 21.17 0.26
C PRO A 110 4.54 22.41 0.29
N PHE A 111 3.39 22.33 0.94
CA PHE A 111 2.37 23.38 1.03
C PHE A 111 1.54 23.20 2.30
N GLU A 112 1.05 24.31 2.85
CA GLU A 112 0.34 24.35 4.14
C GLU A 112 -1.18 24.33 3.96
N GLU A 113 -1.67 24.77 2.80
CA GLU A 113 -3.10 24.95 2.53
C GLU A 113 -3.87 23.64 2.67
N ASN A 114 -5.05 23.73 3.30
CA ASN A 114 -5.94 22.59 3.39
C ASN A 114 -6.61 22.35 2.03
N HIS A 115 -6.15 21.30 1.33
CA HIS A 115 -6.65 20.89 0.02
C HIS A 115 -7.04 19.41 0.03
N PRO A 116 -8.02 18.98 -0.78
CA PRO A 116 -8.36 17.56 -0.92
C PRO A 116 -7.18 16.68 -1.32
N LYS A 117 -6.21 17.22 -2.07
CA LYS A 117 -4.97 16.50 -2.43
C LYS A 117 -4.04 16.21 -1.25
N LYS A 118 -4.33 16.69 -0.03
CA LYS A 118 -3.64 16.22 1.18
C LYS A 118 -4.24 14.94 1.72
N GLN A 119 -5.44 14.56 1.28
CA GLN A 119 -6.18 13.47 1.88
C GLN A 119 -5.89 12.14 1.17
N ILE A 120 -5.92 11.05 1.93
CA ILE A 120 -6.00 9.67 1.45
C ILE A 120 -6.94 8.91 2.36
N ARG A 121 -7.32 7.69 2.00
CA ARG A 121 -8.15 6.84 2.87
C ARG A 121 -7.39 6.48 4.13
N GLU A 122 -8.11 6.40 5.25
CA GLU A 122 -7.57 6.07 6.58
C GLU A 122 -6.71 4.79 6.58
N VAL A 123 -7.16 3.77 5.84
CA VAL A 123 -6.42 2.49 5.70
C VAL A 123 -5.01 2.65 5.10
N ALA A 124 -4.80 3.67 4.28
CA ALA A 124 -3.51 3.98 3.66
C ALA A 124 -2.71 5.06 4.42
N ALA A 125 -3.35 5.80 5.33
CA ALA A 125 -2.74 6.91 6.05
C ALA A 125 -1.63 6.45 7.01
N ALA A 126 -1.97 5.59 7.98
CA ALA A 126 -0.98 5.08 8.94
C ALA A 126 0.19 4.33 8.24
N PRO A 127 -0.04 3.48 7.23
CA PRO A 127 1.08 2.89 6.48
C PRO A 127 1.96 3.90 5.74
N LEU A 128 1.39 5.01 5.24
CA LEU A 128 2.16 6.08 4.61
C LEU A 128 3.03 6.81 5.64
N GLU A 129 2.49 7.08 6.82
CA GLU A 129 3.22 7.68 7.94
C GLU A 129 4.39 6.78 8.39
N GLU A 130 4.15 5.47 8.53
CA GLU A 130 5.20 4.48 8.83
C GLU A 130 6.29 4.46 7.75
N LEU A 131 5.91 4.51 6.48
CA LEU A 131 6.83 4.56 5.35
C LEU A 131 7.71 5.81 5.41
N PHE A 132 7.12 6.98 5.66
CA PHE A 132 7.84 8.25 5.75
C PHE A 132 8.77 8.29 6.97
N ALA A 133 8.30 7.80 8.12
CA ALA A 133 9.12 7.68 9.32
C ALA A 133 10.33 6.78 9.08
N LYS A 134 10.13 5.63 8.41
CA LYS A 134 11.22 4.71 8.07
C LYS A 134 12.24 5.33 7.13
N ALA A 135 11.79 6.06 6.09
CA ALA A 135 12.68 6.80 5.21
C ALA A 135 13.51 7.83 6.00
N ALA A 136 12.88 8.58 6.90
CA ALA A 136 13.54 9.58 7.73
C ALA A 136 14.59 8.98 8.68
N GLU A 137 14.32 7.82 9.28
CA GLU A 137 15.31 7.06 10.08
C GLU A 137 16.56 6.70 9.28
N GLU A 138 16.41 6.48 7.98
CA GLU A 138 17.51 6.15 7.05
C GLU A 138 18.13 7.41 6.40
N GLY A 139 17.75 8.60 6.88
CA GLY A 139 18.30 9.88 6.44
C GLY A 139 17.72 10.40 5.13
N LEU A 140 16.57 9.86 4.70
CA LEU A 140 15.88 10.23 3.47
C LEU A 140 14.69 11.17 3.77
N SER A 141 14.43 12.13 2.90
CA SER A 141 13.34 13.11 3.10
C SER A 141 12.29 13.00 2.01
N LEU A 142 11.11 12.47 2.37
CA LEU A 142 9.95 12.37 1.49
C LEU A 142 8.93 13.47 1.77
N TYR A 143 8.24 13.90 0.73
CA TYR A 143 7.13 14.86 0.77
C TYR A 143 5.95 14.29 -0.01
N ALA A 144 4.77 14.26 0.60
CA ALA A 144 3.52 13.99 -0.08
C ALA A 144 3.10 15.21 -0.92
N VAL A 145 2.70 14.99 -2.16
CA VAL A 145 2.41 16.07 -3.14
C VAL A 145 0.95 16.08 -3.55
N SER A 146 0.37 14.92 -3.83
CA SER A 146 -1.02 14.79 -4.30
C SER A 146 -1.63 13.42 -4.00
N GLY A 147 -2.56 13.38 -3.05
CA GLY A 147 -3.44 12.26 -2.73
C GLY A 147 -4.78 12.33 -3.48
N PHE A 148 -5.89 12.42 -2.74
CA PHE A 148 -7.25 12.34 -3.27
C PHE A 148 -7.58 13.44 -4.29
N ARG A 149 -8.29 13.02 -5.34
CA ARG A 149 -8.79 13.89 -6.41
C ARG A 149 -10.17 13.40 -6.86
N SER A 150 -11.18 14.25 -6.72
CA SER A 150 -12.55 13.88 -7.12
C SER A 150 -12.68 13.68 -8.64
N TYR A 151 -13.74 13.02 -9.05
CA TYR A 151 -14.09 12.83 -10.46
C TYR A 151 -14.16 14.17 -11.22
N GLU A 152 -14.87 15.17 -10.67
CA GLU A 152 -15.05 16.49 -11.29
C GLU A 152 -13.73 17.24 -11.41
N ARG A 153 -12.84 17.06 -10.42
CA ARG A 153 -11.50 17.64 -10.50
C ARG A 153 -10.70 16.99 -11.61
N GLN A 154 -10.78 15.66 -11.77
CA GLN A 154 -10.12 14.96 -12.86
C GLN A 154 -10.71 15.37 -14.23
N GLU A 155 -12.02 15.60 -14.31
CA GLU A 155 -12.69 16.11 -15.51
C GLU A 155 -12.16 17.49 -15.90
N ALA A 156 -12.05 18.41 -14.95
CA ALA A 156 -11.50 19.73 -15.19
C ALA A 156 -10.03 19.68 -15.66
N ILE A 157 -9.22 18.78 -15.10
CA ILE A 157 -7.81 18.57 -15.51
C ILE A 157 -7.75 18.01 -16.93
N PHE A 158 -8.49 16.94 -17.21
CA PHE A 158 -8.50 16.33 -18.53
C PHE A 158 -8.98 17.32 -19.61
N ALA A 159 -10.06 18.05 -19.35
CA ALA A 159 -10.57 19.07 -20.26
C ALA A 159 -9.59 20.23 -20.47
N ALA A 160 -8.76 20.56 -19.47
CA ALA A 160 -7.69 21.56 -19.63
C ALA A 160 -6.58 21.06 -20.55
N ASN A 161 -6.10 19.83 -20.33
CA ASN A 161 -5.08 19.19 -21.15
C ASN A 161 -5.53 19.03 -22.60
N VAL A 162 -6.80 18.64 -22.83
CA VAL A 162 -7.38 18.55 -24.18
C VAL A 162 -7.40 19.92 -24.87
N ARG A 163 -7.66 21.01 -24.14
CA ARG A 163 -7.64 22.38 -24.70
C ARG A 163 -6.23 22.85 -25.05
N GLU A 164 -5.22 22.37 -24.33
CA GLU A 164 -3.82 22.75 -24.52
C GLU A 164 -3.15 21.94 -25.64
N ASP A 165 -3.25 20.61 -25.58
CA ASP A 165 -2.46 19.71 -26.42
C ASP A 165 -3.31 18.87 -27.39
N GLY A 166 -4.63 18.93 -27.28
CA GLY A 166 -5.56 18.08 -28.02
C GLY A 166 -5.80 16.72 -27.35
N GLU A 167 -6.94 16.10 -27.69
CA GLU A 167 -7.40 14.89 -27.00
C GLU A 167 -6.46 13.70 -27.17
N ALA A 168 -5.90 13.49 -28.37
CA ALA A 168 -4.99 12.38 -28.62
C ALA A 168 -3.72 12.47 -27.74
N ALA A 169 -3.17 13.67 -27.56
CA ALA A 169 -2.01 13.91 -26.71
C ALA A 169 -2.38 13.81 -25.22
N ALA A 170 -3.48 14.44 -24.80
CA ALA A 170 -3.96 14.40 -23.42
C ALA A 170 -4.19 12.95 -22.93
N ASN A 171 -4.72 12.08 -23.78
CA ASN A 171 -4.92 10.65 -23.46
C ASN A 171 -3.61 9.86 -23.27
N GLN A 172 -2.44 10.40 -23.61
CA GLN A 172 -1.16 9.71 -23.38
C GLN A 172 -0.63 9.89 -21.96
N TYR A 173 -0.98 11.01 -21.30
CA TYR A 173 -0.40 11.38 -20.00
C TYR A 173 -1.44 11.76 -18.94
N SER A 174 -2.73 11.78 -19.28
CA SER A 174 -3.80 12.17 -18.36
C SER A 174 -4.91 11.12 -18.38
N ALA A 175 -5.24 10.61 -17.19
CA ALA A 175 -6.38 9.74 -16.98
C ALA A 175 -7.69 10.48 -17.33
N LYS A 176 -8.64 9.79 -17.96
CA LYS A 176 -10.01 10.31 -18.03
C LYS A 176 -10.67 10.26 -16.64
N PRO A 177 -11.75 11.02 -16.42
CA PRO A 177 -12.55 10.90 -15.20
C PRO A 177 -12.99 9.45 -14.98
N GLY A 178 -12.90 8.95 -13.74
CA GLY A 178 -13.15 7.56 -13.41
C GLY A 178 -11.96 6.61 -13.64
N GLN A 179 -10.94 7.01 -14.42
CA GLN A 179 -9.75 6.20 -14.70
C GLN A 179 -8.55 6.54 -13.79
N SER A 180 -8.68 7.56 -12.94
CA SER A 180 -7.60 8.02 -12.06
C SER A 180 -7.66 7.33 -10.70
N GLU A 181 -6.57 6.67 -10.31
CA GLU A 181 -6.47 6.07 -8.98
C GLU A 181 -6.57 7.09 -7.85
N HIS A 182 -6.25 8.37 -8.08
CA HIS A 182 -6.41 9.40 -7.05
C HIS A 182 -7.86 9.53 -6.56
N GLN A 183 -8.86 9.18 -7.38
CA GLN A 183 -10.26 9.18 -6.95
C GLN A 183 -10.54 8.06 -5.93
N SER A 184 -9.76 6.97 -5.93
CA SER A 184 -9.88 5.92 -4.92
C SER A 184 -9.46 6.38 -3.52
N GLY A 185 -8.67 7.46 -3.42
CA GLY A 185 -8.01 7.88 -2.19
C GLY A 185 -6.92 6.90 -1.70
N LEU A 186 -6.54 5.91 -2.51
CA LEU A 186 -5.48 4.93 -2.19
C LEU A 186 -4.16 5.25 -2.91
N ALA A 187 -4.13 6.30 -3.73
CA ALA A 187 -2.93 6.78 -4.40
C ALA A 187 -2.36 8.02 -3.70
N MET A 188 -1.04 8.11 -3.62
CA MET A 188 -0.31 9.28 -3.16
C MET A 188 0.91 9.52 -4.05
N ASP A 189 0.95 10.69 -4.69
CA ASP A 189 2.17 11.19 -5.32
C ASP A 189 3.14 11.68 -4.25
N VAL A 190 4.39 11.23 -4.32
CA VAL A 190 5.46 11.64 -3.40
C VAL A 190 6.66 12.20 -4.16
N SER A 191 7.42 13.07 -3.53
CA SER A 191 8.69 13.56 -4.06
C SER A 191 9.70 13.76 -2.94
N SER A 192 10.86 14.33 -3.25
CA SER A 192 11.90 14.67 -2.29
C SER A 192 12.55 16.00 -2.64
N PRO A 193 13.25 16.66 -1.69
CA PRO A 193 14.08 17.81 -1.99
C PRO A 193 15.15 17.50 -3.05
N SER A 194 15.62 16.25 -3.13
CA SER A 194 16.57 15.78 -4.14
C SER A 194 16.01 15.82 -5.57
N ASN A 195 14.69 15.92 -5.74
CA ASN A 195 14.02 16.07 -7.03
C ASN A 195 13.32 17.44 -7.17
N ASP A 196 13.75 18.46 -6.42
CA ASP A 196 13.12 19.79 -6.39
C ASP A 196 11.60 19.73 -6.09
N LEU A 197 11.15 18.68 -5.39
CA LEU A 197 9.75 18.40 -5.10
C LEU A 197 8.87 18.21 -6.35
N ALA A 198 9.48 17.98 -7.52
CA ALA A 198 8.79 17.73 -8.77
C ALA A 198 8.31 16.28 -8.88
N LEU A 199 7.25 16.07 -9.68
CA LEU A 199 6.73 14.75 -10.04
C LEU A 199 7.23 14.43 -11.46
N THR A 200 8.43 13.87 -11.53
CA THR A 200 9.13 13.55 -12.78
C THR A 200 9.81 12.20 -12.68
N ASP A 201 10.12 11.59 -13.82
CA ASP A 201 10.83 10.30 -13.91
C ASP A 201 12.19 10.32 -13.20
N ALA A 202 12.85 11.48 -13.19
CA ALA A 202 14.09 11.76 -12.46
C ALA A 202 13.99 11.45 -10.96
N PHE A 203 12.79 11.48 -10.36
CA PHE A 203 12.60 11.08 -8.96
C PHE A 203 13.10 9.64 -8.72
N GLY A 204 12.87 8.74 -9.67
CA GLY A 204 13.32 7.34 -9.59
C GLY A 204 14.84 7.18 -9.53
N GLU A 205 15.60 8.20 -9.92
CA GLU A 205 17.06 8.20 -9.85
C GLU A 205 17.63 8.77 -8.54
N THR A 206 16.80 9.45 -7.75
CA THR A 206 17.19 9.95 -6.43
C THR A 206 17.38 8.83 -5.42
N PRO A 207 18.11 9.08 -4.31
CA PRO A 207 18.16 8.14 -3.18
C PRO A 207 16.76 7.75 -2.66
N GLU A 208 15.84 8.72 -2.58
CA GLU A 208 14.47 8.49 -2.11
C GLU A 208 13.65 7.62 -3.05
N GLY A 209 13.67 7.89 -4.36
CA GLY A 209 12.96 7.08 -5.36
C GLY A 209 13.48 5.64 -5.42
N LYS A 210 14.80 5.46 -5.37
CA LYS A 210 15.44 4.12 -5.31
C LYS A 210 15.05 3.37 -4.04
N TRP A 211 15.00 4.07 -2.91
CA TRP A 211 14.56 3.50 -1.65
C TRP A 211 13.09 3.07 -1.69
N LEU A 212 12.20 3.91 -2.22
CA LEU A 212 10.79 3.58 -2.39
C LEU A 212 10.58 2.34 -3.25
N LYS A 213 11.25 2.24 -4.40
CA LYS A 213 11.18 1.08 -5.29
C LYS A 213 11.48 -0.25 -4.56
N THR A 214 12.33 -0.22 -3.54
CA THR A 214 12.77 -1.41 -2.80
C THR A 214 12.12 -1.59 -1.44
N ASN A 215 11.38 -0.61 -0.92
CA ASN A 215 10.83 -0.64 0.44
C ASN A 215 9.32 -0.37 0.54
N ALA A 216 8.70 0.28 -0.45
CA ALA A 216 7.30 0.67 -0.37
C ALA A 216 6.35 -0.51 -0.09
N TYR A 217 6.65 -1.68 -0.67
CA TYR A 217 5.82 -2.88 -0.52
C TYR A 217 5.68 -3.36 0.92
N ARG A 218 6.70 -3.11 1.75
CA ARG A 218 6.73 -3.48 3.19
C ARG A 218 5.64 -2.76 3.98
N PHE A 219 5.15 -1.65 3.45
CA PHE A 219 4.08 -0.82 3.99
C PHE A 219 2.76 -0.98 3.20
N GLY A 220 2.70 -1.90 2.23
CA GLY A 220 1.49 -2.13 1.42
C GLY A 220 1.35 -1.20 0.22
N PHE A 221 2.40 -0.45 -0.15
CA PHE A 221 2.43 0.40 -1.33
C PHE A 221 3.23 -0.23 -2.47
N ILE A 222 2.78 -0.02 -3.71
CA ILE A 222 3.53 -0.37 -4.92
C ILE A 222 3.90 0.90 -5.69
N ILE A 223 4.97 0.84 -6.48
CA ILE A 223 5.19 1.79 -7.57
C ILE A 223 4.22 1.40 -8.68
N ARG A 224 3.14 2.16 -8.85
CA ARG A 224 1.99 1.73 -9.65
C ARG A 224 2.30 1.57 -11.13
N TYR A 225 3.14 2.46 -11.66
CA TYR A 225 3.50 2.54 -13.06
C TYR A 225 5.03 2.40 -13.21
N PRO A 226 5.54 1.15 -13.20
CA PRO A 226 6.97 0.90 -13.31
C PRO A 226 7.49 1.07 -14.75
N GLU A 227 8.80 1.28 -14.89
CA GLU A 227 9.48 1.41 -16.18
C GLU A 227 9.30 0.15 -17.04
N GLY A 228 9.04 0.33 -18.35
CA GLY A 228 8.88 -0.77 -19.30
C GLY A 228 7.52 -1.49 -19.26
N LYS A 229 6.56 -1.03 -18.45
CA LYS A 229 5.22 -1.64 -18.34
C LYS A 229 4.08 -0.74 -18.88
N THR A 230 4.40 0.23 -19.73
CA THR A 230 3.40 1.13 -20.33
C THR A 230 2.38 0.38 -21.20
N ASP A 231 2.81 -0.64 -21.92
CA ASP A 231 1.91 -1.47 -22.75
C ASP A 231 0.92 -2.31 -21.94
N ILE A 232 1.14 -2.44 -20.63
CA ILE A 232 0.27 -3.18 -19.70
C ILE A 232 -0.58 -2.23 -18.87
N THR A 233 0.02 -1.17 -18.32
CA THR A 233 -0.68 -0.24 -17.42
C THR A 233 -1.43 0.86 -18.18
N GLY A 234 -1.03 1.14 -19.42
CA GLY A 234 -1.50 2.30 -20.18
C GLY A 234 -0.93 3.65 -19.71
N TYR A 235 0.04 3.66 -18.79
CA TYR A 235 0.68 4.87 -18.28
C TYR A 235 2.20 4.79 -18.41
N GLN A 236 2.83 5.95 -18.58
CA GLN A 236 4.28 6.07 -18.61
C GLN A 236 4.90 5.73 -17.25
N TYR A 237 6.22 5.64 -17.17
CA TYR A 237 6.90 5.43 -15.90
C TYR A 237 6.66 6.59 -14.92
N GLU A 238 6.13 6.28 -13.73
CA GLU A 238 5.85 7.25 -12.68
C GLU A 238 6.40 6.76 -11.31
N PRO A 239 7.70 6.95 -11.04
CA PRO A 239 8.32 6.49 -9.78
C PRO A 239 7.78 7.19 -8.54
N TRP A 240 7.05 8.30 -8.70
CA TRP A 240 6.46 9.06 -7.62
C TRP A 240 5.07 8.56 -7.21
N HIS A 241 4.37 7.80 -8.07
CA HIS A 241 2.97 7.43 -7.85
C HIS A 241 2.89 6.14 -7.02
N LEU A 242 2.62 6.29 -5.73
CA LEU A 242 2.41 5.17 -4.82
C LEU A 242 0.94 4.76 -4.82
N ARG A 243 0.68 3.46 -4.94
CA ARG A 243 -0.66 2.87 -4.79
C ARG A 243 -0.71 1.92 -3.62
N TYR A 244 -1.61 2.14 -2.66
CA TYR A 244 -1.86 1.23 -1.55
C TYR A 244 -2.75 0.06 -2.00
N VAL A 245 -2.30 -1.16 -1.73
CA VAL A 245 -3.01 -2.43 -2.03
C VAL A 245 -3.02 -3.40 -0.85
N GLY A 246 -2.51 -2.99 0.31
CA GLY A 246 -2.26 -3.87 1.46
C GLY A 246 -0.94 -4.64 1.35
N LYS A 247 -0.44 -5.15 2.48
CA LYS A 247 0.91 -5.72 2.57
C LYS A 247 1.05 -7.01 1.77
N GLU A 248 0.03 -7.88 1.79
CA GLU A 248 0.07 -9.17 1.12
C GLU A 248 0.18 -9.01 -0.41
N ALA A 249 -0.72 -8.20 -1.00
CA ALA A 249 -0.70 -7.96 -2.44
C ALA A 249 0.55 -7.19 -2.87
N ALA A 250 0.97 -6.17 -2.11
CA ALA A 250 2.16 -5.40 -2.43
C ALA A 250 3.43 -6.28 -2.40
N GLN A 251 3.51 -7.23 -1.47
CA GLN A 251 4.62 -8.18 -1.40
C GLN A 251 4.67 -9.07 -2.63
N VAL A 252 3.56 -9.68 -3.04
CA VAL A 252 3.52 -10.52 -4.26
C VAL A 252 3.90 -9.70 -5.50
N ILE A 253 3.33 -8.51 -5.64
CA ILE A 253 3.62 -7.61 -6.77
C ILE A 253 5.10 -7.24 -6.84
N HIS A 254 5.72 -6.99 -5.68
CA HIS A 254 7.14 -6.66 -5.58
C HIS A 254 8.06 -7.85 -5.88
N GLU A 255 7.80 -9.01 -5.26
CA GLU A 255 8.64 -10.21 -5.40
C GLU A 255 8.63 -10.77 -6.83
N GLU A 256 7.48 -10.70 -7.50
CA GLU A 256 7.31 -11.17 -8.88
C GLU A 256 7.65 -10.09 -9.94
N GLU A 257 7.96 -8.85 -9.53
CA GLU A 257 8.22 -7.70 -10.42
C GLU A 257 7.10 -7.45 -11.45
N ILE A 258 5.85 -7.58 -11.00
CA ILE A 258 4.64 -7.44 -11.82
C ILE A 258 3.91 -6.12 -11.55
N THR A 259 2.89 -5.85 -12.37
CA THR A 259 1.92 -4.76 -12.21
C THR A 259 0.68 -5.23 -11.45
N LEU A 260 -0.20 -4.30 -11.06
CA LEU A 260 -1.49 -4.65 -10.46
C LEU A 260 -2.41 -5.37 -11.49
N GLU A 261 -2.31 -5.00 -12.76
CA GLU A 261 -2.96 -5.70 -13.87
C GLU A 261 -2.50 -7.17 -13.96
N GLU A 262 -1.19 -7.39 -13.99
CA GLU A 262 -0.61 -8.74 -14.03
C GLU A 262 -0.95 -9.56 -12.78
N TYR A 263 -1.02 -8.93 -11.59
CA TYR A 263 -1.47 -9.58 -10.35
C TYR A 263 -2.90 -10.15 -10.46
N TYR A 264 -3.75 -9.50 -11.25
CA TYR A 264 -5.09 -9.97 -11.56
C TYR A 264 -5.19 -10.83 -12.82
N GLY A 265 -4.07 -11.07 -13.51
CA GLY A 265 -4.03 -11.81 -14.77
C GLY A 265 -4.73 -11.10 -15.93
N VAL A 266 -4.83 -9.77 -15.89
CA VAL A 266 -5.48 -8.95 -16.93
C VAL A 266 -4.47 -8.03 -17.63
N GLY A 267 -4.80 -7.61 -18.85
CA GLY A 267 -4.11 -6.51 -19.52
C GLY A 267 -4.70 -5.15 -19.11
N GLY A 268 -4.23 -4.07 -19.75
CA GLY A 268 -4.80 -2.73 -19.62
C GLY A 268 -4.88 -1.98 -20.93
#